data_AF-A0A261GF53-F1
#
_entry.id   AF-A0A261GF53-F1
#
_cell.length_a   1.000
_cell.length_b   1.000
_cell.length_c   1.000
_cell.angle_alpha   90.00
_cell.angle_beta   90.00
_cell.angle_gamma   90.00
#
_symmetry.space_group_name_H-M   'P 1'
#
loop_
_entity.id
_entity.type
_entity.pdbx_description
1 polymer ?
#
loop_
_entity_poly.entity_id
_entity_poly.type
_entity_poly.pdbx_seq_one_letter_code
_entity_poly.pdbx_strand_id
1 'polypeptide(L)'
;MKRVWGVVILLTIYGSLYPFNFTLENFPEHLLSHFAGTWNDRVIQGDLLANIIIFIPYGLVGWYVFNHSPRLRLLVILGSGFALGMGLQILQYYLPSRYPSIVDGWSNTFGVLLGCLFAWGVSSWQSARDVPLNLSLIAPITLLLFWFGVRLMPFIPFFRWKQIEISLRPIYQNPQINPLTFLSGVVAWSAVFYILDKLFNGLRKRTMFYIVFGCFMLETLIIYNYLHLSDVLGALGGIGAWLLIKRSQKPESVIFVTMVTYIIINGLSPFKLAIVQQDFHWIPFTGFIAGSVFFNIVTFFGKFFFYGSAVWFGVQSGMRWRNVTLTIAAITMLIELAQIYLVQHVPEVTDPLLVVLISWVLHETGRTRLGFSRPQAVA
;
A
#
# COMPACT_ATOMS: atom_id res chain seq x y z
N MET A 1 4.85 -12.34 -13.73
CA MET A 1 5.38 -12.70 -12.38
C MET A 1 6.89 -12.55 -12.24
N LYS A 2 7.75 -13.13 -13.12
CA LYS A 2 9.22 -12.99 -13.01
C LYS A 2 9.71 -11.54 -12.86
N ARG A 3 9.19 -10.64 -13.71
CA ARG A 3 9.52 -9.20 -13.63
C ARG A 3 9.10 -8.58 -12.30
N VAL A 4 7.88 -8.86 -11.85
CA VAL A 4 7.33 -8.36 -10.57
C VAL A 4 8.21 -8.82 -9.41
N TRP A 5 8.67 -10.07 -9.45
CA TRP A 5 9.59 -10.60 -8.45
C TRP A 5 10.94 -9.88 -8.46
N GLY A 6 11.51 -9.59 -9.65
CA GLY A 6 12.72 -8.78 -9.76
C GLY A 6 12.56 -7.38 -9.15
N VAL A 7 11.41 -6.73 -9.35
CA VAL A 7 11.11 -5.43 -8.72
C VAL A 7 10.98 -5.57 -7.20
N VAL A 8 10.33 -6.62 -6.70
CA VAL A 8 10.28 -6.90 -5.26
C VAL A 8 11.69 -7.06 -4.68
N ILE A 9 12.57 -7.81 -5.36
CA ILE A 9 13.97 -7.97 -4.95
C ILE A 9 14.68 -6.62 -4.89
N LEU A 10 14.53 -5.78 -5.91
CA LEU A 10 15.13 -4.45 -5.94
C LEU A 10 14.62 -3.56 -4.80
N LEU A 11 13.31 -3.57 -4.52
CA LEU A 11 12.72 -2.81 -3.41
C LEU A 11 13.18 -3.32 -2.04
N THR A 12 13.33 -4.64 -1.88
CA THR A 12 13.89 -5.25 -0.67
C THR A 12 15.34 -4.81 -0.46
N ILE A 13 16.18 -4.90 -1.50
CA ILE A 13 17.57 -4.43 -1.44
C ILE A 13 17.60 -2.93 -1.11
N TYR A 14 16.76 -2.14 -1.77
CA TYR A 14 16.68 -0.69 -1.56
C TYR A 14 16.33 -0.34 -0.11
N GLY A 15 15.24 -0.93 0.42
CA GLY A 15 14.78 -0.68 1.78
C GLY A 15 15.79 -1.10 2.85
N SER A 16 16.52 -2.21 2.60
CA SER A 16 17.55 -2.69 3.53
C SER A 16 18.85 -1.89 3.48
N LEU A 17 19.22 -1.29 2.34
CA LEU A 17 20.50 -0.59 2.17
C LEU A 17 20.39 0.95 2.21
N TYR A 18 19.18 1.52 2.24
CA TYR A 18 19.00 2.95 2.45
C TYR A 18 19.66 3.41 3.77
N PRO A 19 20.38 4.56 3.80
CA PRO A 19 20.49 5.59 2.74
C PRO A 19 21.69 5.45 1.78
N PHE A 20 22.31 4.27 1.66
CA PHE A 20 23.47 4.01 0.79
C PHE A 20 24.73 4.82 1.14
N ASN A 21 24.86 5.27 2.39
CA ASN A 21 26.04 5.99 2.91
C ASN A 21 27.14 5.02 3.33
N PHE A 22 27.65 4.24 2.38
CA PHE A 22 28.63 3.20 2.69
C PHE A 22 29.97 3.77 3.16
N THR A 23 30.51 3.20 4.24
CA THR A 23 31.82 3.55 4.81
C THR A 23 32.66 2.30 5.04
N LEU A 24 33.98 2.43 4.91
CA LEU A 24 34.95 1.36 5.20
C LEU A 24 35.55 1.48 6.60
N GLU A 25 35.01 2.36 7.45
CA GLU A 25 35.53 2.64 8.78
C GLU A 25 34.99 1.66 9.82
N ASN A 26 35.81 1.30 10.82
CA ASN A 26 35.43 0.47 11.99
C ASN A 26 34.92 -0.95 11.69
N PHE A 27 35.61 -1.68 10.81
CA PHE A 27 35.30 -3.08 10.54
C PHE A 27 35.73 -4.02 11.68
N PRO A 28 34.87 -4.95 12.15
CA PRO A 28 35.29 -5.97 13.09
C PRO A 28 36.29 -6.93 12.44
N GLU A 29 37.45 -7.13 13.07
CA GLU A 29 38.51 -8.07 12.61
C GLU A 29 38.01 -9.51 12.42
N HIS A 30 36.92 -9.88 13.11
CA HIS A 30 36.25 -11.17 12.99
C HIS A 30 34.75 -11.01 12.69
N LEU A 31 34.45 -10.47 11.51
CA LEU A 31 33.08 -10.17 11.05
C LEU A 31 32.07 -11.31 11.28
N LEU A 32 32.42 -12.55 10.91
CA LEU A 32 31.48 -13.67 11.00
C LEU A 32 31.20 -14.10 12.45
N SER A 33 32.20 -14.10 13.33
CA SER A 33 31.98 -14.44 14.74
C SER A 33 31.24 -13.31 15.47
N HIS A 34 31.55 -12.05 15.15
CA HIS A 34 30.81 -10.90 15.63
C HIS A 34 29.34 -10.98 15.20
N PHE A 35 29.08 -11.22 13.92
CA PHE A 35 27.73 -11.38 13.38
C PHE A 35 26.97 -12.53 14.04
N ALA A 36 27.60 -13.69 14.23
CA ALA A 36 26.98 -14.81 14.95
C ALA A 36 26.67 -14.46 16.42
N GLY A 37 27.52 -13.64 17.05
CA GLY A 37 27.34 -13.15 18.42
C GLY A 37 26.15 -12.22 18.62
N THR A 38 25.70 -11.52 17.57
CA THR A 38 24.53 -10.61 17.63
C THR A 38 23.22 -11.31 17.99
N TRP A 39 23.17 -12.64 18.02
CA TRP A 39 22.02 -13.41 18.50
C TRP A 39 21.57 -13.03 19.91
N ASN A 40 22.51 -12.61 20.77
CA ASN A 40 22.23 -12.21 22.15
C ASN A 40 21.86 -10.73 22.32
N ASP A 41 21.89 -9.95 21.24
CA ASP A 41 21.56 -8.53 21.32
C ASP A 41 20.07 -8.31 21.59
N ARG A 42 19.74 -7.18 22.22
CA ARG A 42 18.34 -6.83 22.49
C ARG A 42 17.60 -6.61 21.18
N VAL A 43 16.56 -7.40 20.95
CA VAL A 43 15.65 -7.24 19.82
C VAL A 43 14.85 -5.95 19.97
N ILE A 44 15.06 -5.01 19.04
CA ILE A 44 14.20 -3.84 18.88
C ILE A 44 12.98 -4.30 18.08
N GLN A 45 11.79 -4.26 18.70
CA GLN A 45 10.55 -4.83 18.11
C GLN A 45 10.18 -4.20 16.76
N GLY A 46 10.51 -2.93 16.54
CA GLY A 46 10.27 -2.23 15.27
C GLY A 46 11.08 -2.80 14.11
N ASP A 47 12.35 -3.13 14.34
CA ASP A 47 13.27 -3.64 13.33
C ASP A 47 12.89 -5.07 12.93
N LEU A 48 12.53 -5.90 13.92
CA LEU A 48 12.06 -7.27 13.71
C LEU A 48 10.86 -7.30 12.74
N LEU A 49 9.84 -6.48 13.00
CA LEU A 49 8.61 -6.47 12.21
C LEU A 49 8.85 -5.92 10.80
N ALA A 50 9.67 -4.88 10.66
CA ALA A 50 10.03 -4.31 9.37
C ALA A 50 10.72 -5.35 8.47
N ASN A 51 11.67 -6.10 9.03
CA ASN A 51 12.40 -7.16 8.34
C ASN A 51 11.48 -8.29 7.87
N ILE A 52 10.51 -8.72 8.69
CA ILE A 52 9.48 -9.70 8.27
C ILE A 52 8.63 -9.14 7.13
N ILE A 53 8.07 -7.93 7.29
CA ILE A 53 7.11 -7.35 6.34
C ILE A 53 7.74 -7.13 4.96
N ILE A 54 8.97 -6.62 4.90
CA ILE A 54 9.68 -6.35 3.64
C ILE A 54 9.90 -7.63 2.81
N PHE A 55 10.02 -8.79 3.46
CA PHE A 55 10.29 -10.07 2.79
C PHE A 55 9.04 -10.91 2.48
N ILE A 56 7.85 -10.58 3.03
CA ILE A 56 6.59 -11.27 2.67
C ILE A 56 6.32 -11.24 1.15
N PRO A 57 6.43 -10.09 0.45
CA PRO A 57 6.22 -10.05 -0.99
C PRO A 57 7.21 -10.92 -1.78
N TYR A 58 8.45 -11.09 -1.28
CA TYR A 58 9.46 -11.93 -1.92
C TYR A 58 8.99 -13.39 -2.00
N GLY A 59 8.52 -13.95 -0.87
CA GLY A 59 7.99 -15.31 -0.81
C GLY A 59 6.72 -15.48 -1.63
N LEU A 60 5.78 -14.54 -1.49
CA LEU A 60 4.48 -14.57 -2.16
C LEU A 60 4.63 -14.57 -3.68
N VAL A 61 5.39 -13.61 -4.24
CA VAL A 61 5.55 -13.50 -5.70
C VAL A 61 6.45 -14.62 -6.22
N GLY A 62 7.49 -15.01 -5.46
CA GLY A 62 8.37 -16.13 -5.80
C GLY A 62 7.60 -17.43 -6.00
N TRP A 63 6.55 -17.66 -5.19
CA TRP A 63 5.69 -18.85 -5.32
C TRP A 63 5.04 -18.97 -6.71
N TYR A 64 4.68 -17.85 -7.34
CA TYR A 64 4.08 -17.80 -8.68
C TYR A 64 5.12 -17.68 -9.81
N VAL A 65 6.41 -17.58 -9.48
CA VAL A 65 7.51 -17.56 -10.47
C VAL A 65 8.02 -18.95 -10.80
N PHE A 66 8.23 -19.78 -9.77
CA PHE A 66 8.84 -21.10 -9.94
C PHE A 66 7.79 -22.17 -10.22
N ASN A 67 7.98 -22.89 -11.33
CA ASN A 67 7.10 -24.00 -11.71
C ASN A 67 7.72 -25.35 -11.32
N HIS A 68 7.93 -25.54 -10.02
CA HIS A 68 8.41 -26.79 -9.43
C HIS A 68 7.34 -27.42 -8.53
N SER A 69 7.61 -28.65 -8.05
CA SER A 69 6.84 -29.27 -6.97
C SER A 69 6.78 -28.35 -5.75
N PRO A 70 5.70 -28.35 -4.95
CA PRO A 70 5.54 -27.43 -3.82
C PRO A 70 6.74 -27.41 -2.86
N ARG A 71 7.34 -28.58 -2.60
CA ARG A 71 8.53 -28.72 -1.74
C ARG A 71 9.75 -28.06 -2.35
N LEU A 72 10.10 -28.38 -3.60
CA LEU A 72 11.28 -27.81 -4.26
C LEU A 72 11.13 -26.30 -4.46
N ARG A 73 9.91 -25.84 -4.79
CA ARG A 73 9.56 -24.43 -4.88
C ARG A 73 9.84 -23.70 -3.57
N LEU A 74 9.33 -24.23 -2.45
CA LEU A 74 9.56 -23.66 -1.12
C LEU A 74 11.06 -23.62 -0.79
N LEU A 75 11.79 -24.71 -1.04
CA LEU A 75 13.24 -24.78 -0.78
C LEU A 75 14.03 -23.73 -1.58
N VAL A 76 13.76 -23.56 -2.88
CA VAL A 76 14.44 -22.57 -3.73
C VAL A 76 14.14 -21.15 -3.28
N ILE A 77 12.88 -20.85 -2.95
CA ILE A 77 12.48 -19.51 -2.53
C ILE A 77 13.07 -19.19 -1.15
N LEU A 78 13.00 -20.11 -0.19
CA LEU A 78 13.59 -19.93 1.13
C LEU A 78 15.11 -19.82 1.06
N GLY A 79 15.77 -20.68 0.28
CA GLY A 79 17.23 -20.65 0.13
C GLY A 79 17.72 -19.34 -0.49
N SER A 80 17.08 -18.88 -1.57
CA SER A 80 17.42 -17.59 -2.19
C SER A 80 17.08 -16.39 -1.30
N GLY A 81 15.93 -16.43 -0.61
CA GLY A 81 15.52 -15.38 0.32
C GLY A 81 16.43 -15.29 1.55
N PHE A 82 16.84 -16.43 2.11
CA PHE A 82 17.83 -16.51 3.20
C PHE A 82 19.18 -15.94 2.75
N ALA A 83 19.68 -16.36 1.58
CA ALA A 83 20.94 -15.85 1.04
C ALA A 83 20.90 -14.33 0.82
N LEU A 84 19.81 -13.81 0.27
CA LEU A 84 19.60 -12.37 0.11
C LEU A 84 19.54 -11.66 1.47
N GLY A 85 18.74 -12.15 2.41
CA GLY A 85 18.55 -11.55 3.73
C GLY A 85 19.85 -11.51 4.54
N MET A 86 20.59 -12.62 4.59
CA MET A 86 21.91 -12.67 5.25
C MET A 86 22.95 -11.81 4.54
N GLY A 87 22.96 -11.80 3.21
CA GLY A 87 23.84 -10.93 2.43
C GLY A 87 23.59 -9.45 2.71
N LEU A 88 22.33 -9.04 2.82
CA LEU A 88 21.96 -7.67 3.18
C LEU A 88 22.39 -7.29 4.59
N GLN A 89 22.25 -8.18 5.57
CA GLN A 89 22.73 -7.95 6.94
C GLN A 89 24.26 -7.80 6.98
N ILE A 90 25.00 -8.61 6.22
CA ILE A 90 26.46 -8.46 6.10
C ILE A 90 26.81 -7.12 5.44
N LEU A 91 26.10 -6.72 4.38
CA LEU A 91 26.31 -5.44 3.72
C LEU A 91 25.99 -4.24 4.62
N GLN A 92 25.11 -4.39 5.62
CA GLN A 92 24.78 -3.32 6.56
C GLN A 92 25.94 -2.97 7.50
N TYR A 93 26.98 -3.81 7.65
CA TYR A 93 28.20 -3.40 8.39
C TYR A 93 28.91 -2.22 7.73
N TYR A 94 28.72 -2.05 6.42
CA TYR A 94 29.25 -0.91 5.69
C TYR A 94 28.36 0.35 5.85
N LEU A 95 27.25 0.31 6.59
CA LEU A 95 26.33 1.43 6.76
C LEU A 95 26.34 1.93 8.22
N PRO A 96 26.91 3.13 8.50
CA PRO A 96 27.03 3.65 9.88
C PRO A 96 25.71 3.80 10.64
N SER A 97 24.61 4.00 9.90
CA SER A 97 23.28 4.23 10.46
C SER A 97 22.46 2.95 10.64
N ARG A 98 23.06 1.76 10.47
CA ARG A 98 22.38 0.47 10.61
C ARG A 98 23.07 -0.38 11.65
N TYR A 99 22.28 -1.23 12.30
CA TYR A 99 22.75 -2.23 13.25
C TYR A 99 22.53 -3.61 12.64
N PRO A 100 23.57 -4.23 12.05
CA PRO A 100 23.48 -5.57 11.50
C PRO A 100 23.11 -6.59 12.58
N SER A 101 22.18 -7.49 12.27
CA SER A 101 21.75 -8.53 13.22
C SER A 101 21.45 -9.85 12.53
N ILE A 102 21.96 -10.95 13.09
CA ILE A 102 21.62 -12.29 12.62
C ILE A 102 20.14 -12.60 12.87
N VAL A 103 19.56 -12.05 13.94
CA VAL A 103 18.12 -12.19 14.25
C VAL A 103 17.30 -11.56 13.14
N ASP A 104 17.73 -10.41 12.61
CA ASP A 104 17.08 -9.76 11.48
C ASP A 104 17.19 -10.58 10.18
N GLY A 105 18.33 -11.25 9.96
CA GLY A 105 18.49 -12.21 8.86
C GLY A 105 17.51 -13.39 8.94
N TRP A 106 17.25 -13.90 10.14
CA TRP A 106 16.24 -14.92 10.37
C TRP A 106 14.81 -14.39 10.22
N SER A 107 14.54 -13.17 10.68
CA SER A 107 13.26 -12.48 10.48
C SER A 107 12.91 -12.27 9.01
N ASN A 108 13.89 -11.88 8.19
CA ASN A 108 13.75 -11.81 6.74
C ASN A 108 13.29 -13.16 6.17
N THR A 109 13.98 -14.24 6.58
CA THR A 109 13.66 -15.60 6.15
C THR A 109 12.27 -16.04 6.59
N PHE A 110 11.85 -15.66 7.80
CA PHE A 110 10.50 -15.91 8.30
C PHE A 110 9.45 -15.14 7.49
N GLY A 111 9.72 -13.89 7.09
CA GLY A 111 8.89 -13.14 6.15
C GLY A 111 8.70 -13.87 4.81
N VAL A 112 9.79 -14.41 4.24
CA VAL A 112 9.73 -15.23 3.02
C VAL A 112 8.83 -16.46 3.21
N LEU A 113 8.97 -17.16 4.34
CA LEU A 113 8.13 -18.32 4.66
C LEU A 113 6.64 -17.93 4.72
N LEU A 114 6.29 -16.86 5.42
CA LEU A 114 4.91 -16.38 5.51
C LEU A 114 4.33 -16.04 4.13
N GLY A 115 5.11 -15.38 3.28
CA GLY A 115 4.73 -15.10 1.89
C GLY A 115 4.44 -16.37 1.08
N CYS A 116 5.31 -17.37 1.19
CA CYS A 116 5.14 -18.67 0.54
C CYS A 116 3.90 -19.42 1.05
N LEU A 117 3.69 -19.46 2.36
CA LEU A 117 2.55 -20.14 2.98
C LEU A 117 1.23 -19.49 2.57
N PHE A 118 1.19 -18.16 2.51
CA PHE A 118 0.02 -17.43 2.03
C PHE A 118 -0.28 -17.77 0.57
N ALA A 119 0.71 -17.70 -0.32
CA ALA A 119 0.54 -18.01 -1.73
C ALA A 119 0.15 -19.49 -1.96
N TRP A 120 0.76 -20.41 -1.20
CA TRP A 120 0.38 -21.82 -1.21
C TRP A 120 -1.06 -22.02 -0.78
N GLY A 121 -1.48 -21.42 0.34
CA GLY A 121 -2.86 -21.52 0.84
C GLY A 121 -3.88 -21.02 -0.19
N VAL A 122 -3.61 -19.90 -0.85
CA VAL A 122 -4.44 -19.37 -1.95
C VAL A 122 -4.49 -20.34 -3.12
N SER A 123 -3.33 -20.84 -3.59
CA SER A 123 -3.27 -21.80 -4.70
C SER A 123 -3.97 -23.13 -4.39
N SER A 124 -3.82 -23.64 -3.17
CA SER A 124 -4.46 -24.87 -2.72
C SER A 124 -5.97 -24.70 -2.61
N TRP A 125 -6.45 -23.58 -2.06
CA TRP A 125 -7.88 -23.29 -2.00
C TRP A 125 -8.50 -23.15 -3.41
N GLN A 126 -7.82 -22.48 -4.33
CA GLN A 126 -8.25 -22.36 -5.73
C GLN A 126 -8.34 -23.72 -6.41
N SER A 127 -7.30 -24.55 -6.27
CA SER A 127 -7.28 -25.89 -6.85
C SER A 127 -8.32 -26.81 -6.23
N ALA A 128 -8.65 -26.66 -4.95
CA ALA A 128 -9.67 -27.46 -4.27
C ALA A 128 -11.11 -27.05 -4.62
N ARG A 129 -11.30 -25.85 -5.16
CA ARG A 129 -12.62 -25.28 -5.50
C ARG A 129 -12.85 -25.10 -7.00
N ASP A 130 -11.88 -25.51 -7.83
CA ASP A 130 -11.86 -25.29 -9.28
C ASP A 130 -12.17 -23.83 -9.68
N VAL A 131 -11.72 -22.88 -8.85
CA VAL A 131 -11.94 -21.45 -9.09
C VAL A 131 -10.77 -20.91 -9.94
N PRO A 132 -11.00 -20.56 -11.22
CA PRO A 132 -9.94 -20.02 -12.06
C PRO A 132 -9.54 -18.62 -11.58
N LEU A 133 -8.24 -18.33 -11.67
CA LEU A 133 -7.71 -17.02 -11.30
C LEU A 133 -8.08 -15.97 -12.36
N ASN A 134 -9.10 -15.17 -12.08
CA ASN A 134 -9.48 -14.06 -12.95
C ASN A 134 -8.54 -12.86 -12.73
N LEU A 135 -7.48 -12.79 -13.55
CA LEU A 135 -6.47 -11.73 -13.51
C LEU A 135 -7.07 -10.31 -13.58
N SER A 136 -8.23 -10.14 -14.23
CA SER A 136 -8.88 -8.81 -14.32
C SER A 136 -9.40 -8.30 -12.97
N LEU A 137 -9.59 -9.20 -11.99
CA LEU A 137 -10.03 -8.85 -10.64
C LEU A 137 -8.88 -8.51 -9.68
N ILE A 138 -7.62 -8.78 -10.06
CA ILE A 138 -6.48 -8.51 -9.17
C ILE A 138 -6.41 -7.03 -8.86
N ALA A 139 -6.38 -6.16 -9.88
CA ALA A 139 -6.30 -4.71 -9.67
C ALA A 139 -7.42 -4.17 -8.76
N PRO A 140 -8.73 -4.38 -9.03
CA PRO A 140 -9.79 -3.87 -8.17
C PRO A 140 -9.75 -4.46 -6.75
N ILE A 141 -9.45 -5.75 -6.58
CA ILE A 141 -9.33 -6.35 -5.24
C ILE A 141 -8.15 -5.76 -4.49
N THR A 142 -6.99 -5.59 -5.14
CA THR A 142 -5.82 -4.93 -4.56
C THR A 142 -6.15 -3.53 -4.08
N LEU A 143 -6.85 -2.71 -4.90
CA LEU A 143 -7.28 -1.37 -4.49
C LEU A 143 -8.20 -1.42 -3.26
N LEU A 144 -9.19 -2.31 -3.24
CA LEU A 144 -10.05 -2.50 -2.06
C LEU A 144 -9.22 -2.87 -0.81
N LEU A 145 -8.29 -3.82 -0.94
CA LEU A 145 -7.42 -4.24 0.16
C LEU A 145 -6.59 -3.08 0.71
N PHE A 146 -6.05 -2.21 -0.15
CA PHE A 146 -5.30 -1.04 0.30
C PHE A 146 -6.19 -0.01 1.00
N TRP A 147 -7.41 0.26 0.51
CA TRP A 147 -8.33 1.17 1.20
C TRP A 147 -8.79 0.65 2.56
N PHE A 148 -9.24 -0.61 2.63
CA PHE A 148 -9.59 -1.22 3.90
C PHE A 148 -8.38 -1.37 4.82
N GLY A 149 -7.19 -1.57 4.25
CA GLY A 149 -5.94 -1.57 4.99
C GLY A 149 -5.66 -0.21 5.64
N VAL A 150 -5.87 0.92 4.96
CA VAL A 150 -5.77 2.26 5.59
C VAL A 150 -6.67 2.35 6.82
N ARG A 151 -7.90 1.85 6.72
CA ARG A 151 -8.90 1.93 7.80
C ARG A 151 -8.64 0.98 8.97
N LEU A 152 -8.00 -0.15 8.71
CA LEU A 152 -7.81 -1.21 9.69
C LEU A 152 -6.36 -1.36 10.16
N MET A 153 -5.42 -0.53 9.70
CA MET A 153 -4.10 -0.44 10.33
C MET A 153 -4.24 -0.06 11.81
N PRO A 154 -3.42 -0.60 12.73
CA PRO A 154 -2.32 -1.57 12.55
C PRO A 154 -2.75 -3.06 12.54
N PHE A 155 -4.04 -3.36 12.35
CA PHE A 155 -4.64 -4.71 12.40
C PHE A 155 -4.51 -5.42 13.74
N ILE A 156 -4.47 -4.66 14.83
CA ILE A 156 -4.39 -5.20 16.20
C ILE A 156 -5.77 -5.03 16.86
N PRO A 157 -6.67 -6.04 16.77
CA PRO A 157 -7.98 -5.95 17.39
C PRO A 157 -7.87 -6.08 18.91
N PHE A 158 -8.69 -5.30 19.62
CA PHE A 158 -8.76 -5.29 21.07
C PHE A 158 -10.21 -5.22 21.53
N PHE A 159 -10.75 -6.39 21.90
CA PHE A 159 -12.15 -6.60 22.22
C PHE A 159 -12.50 -6.14 23.64
N ARG A 160 -12.50 -4.83 23.88
CA ARG A 160 -12.99 -4.23 25.14
C ARG A 160 -13.93 -3.07 24.85
N TRP A 161 -15.02 -2.97 25.61
CA TRP A 161 -15.97 -1.86 25.51
C TRP A 161 -15.30 -0.48 25.62
N LYS A 162 -14.32 -0.37 26.53
CA LYS A 162 -13.53 0.85 26.71
C LYS A 162 -12.79 1.27 25.43
N GLN A 163 -12.36 0.33 24.60
CA GLN A 163 -11.71 0.64 23.33
C GLN A 163 -12.69 1.29 22.35
N ILE A 164 -13.90 0.73 22.22
CA ILE A 164 -14.95 1.31 21.37
C ILE A 164 -15.28 2.74 21.81
N GLU A 165 -15.41 2.97 23.12
CA GLU A 165 -15.62 4.31 23.69
C GLU A 165 -14.48 5.28 23.36
N ILE A 166 -13.22 4.83 23.46
CA ILE A 166 -12.03 5.62 23.11
C ILE A 166 -12.03 5.97 21.62
N SER A 167 -12.28 4.99 20.75
CA SER A 167 -12.31 5.17 19.30
C SER A 167 -13.40 6.16 18.86
N LEU A 168 -14.54 6.19 19.55
CA LEU A 168 -15.67 7.09 19.26
C LEU A 168 -15.58 8.45 19.95
N ARG A 169 -14.65 8.63 20.90
CA ARG A 169 -14.47 9.87 21.67
C ARG A 169 -14.45 11.15 20.83
N PRO A 170 -13.74 11.20 19.67
CA PRO A 170 -13.72 12.40 18.84
C PRO A 170 -15.10 12.80 18.28
N ILE A 171 -16.04 11.87 18.18
CA ILE A 171 -17.38 12.16 17.62
C ILE A 171 -18.24 12.92 18.62
N TYR A 172 -18.17 12.57 19.91
CA TYR A 172 -19.08 13.12 20.91
C TYR A 172 -18.43 14.16 21.86
N GLN A 173 -17.11 14.13 22.06
CA GLN A 173 -16.45 15.10 22.95
C GLN A 173 -15.91 16.34 22.23
N ASN A 174 -15.40 16.19 21.01
CA ASN A 174 -14.84 17.30 20.23
C ASN A 174 -15.09 17.07 18.72
N PRO A 175 -16.35 17.21 18.26
CA PRO A 175 -16.71 16.95 16.88
C PRO A 175 -16.06 17.98 15.97
N GLN A 176 -14.99 17.58 15.27
CA GLN A 176 -14.32 18.39 14.28
C GLN A 176 -14.53 17.82 12.88
N ILE A 177 -14.81 18.73 11.94
CA ILE A 177 -14.91 18.41 10.51
C ILE A 177 -13.65 18.94 9.83
N ASN A 178 -12.76 18.03 9.46
CA ASN A 178 -11.64 18.29 8.59
C ASN A 178 -12.11 18.15 7.12
N PRO A 179 -12.10 19.23 6.32
CA PRO A 179 -12.59 19.19 4.95
C PRO A 179 -11.83 18.20 4.06
N LEU A 180 -10.53 18.03 4.30
CA LEU A 180 -9.69 17.14 3.50
C LEU A 180 -9.99 15.67 3.79
N THR A 181 -10.15 15.30 5.06
CA THR A 181 -10.57 13.95 5.47
C THR A 181 -11.98 13.63 4.96
N PHE A 182 -12.89 14.61 5.02
CA PHE A 182 -14.23 14.46 4.44
C PHE A 182 -14.15 14.19 2.94
N LEU A 183 -13.41 15.01 2.18
CA LEU A 183 -13.25 14.85 0.74
C LEU A 183 -12.60 13.51 0.38
N SER A 184 -11.57 13.11 1.12
CA SER A 184 -10.91 11.81 1.02
C SER A 184 -11.93 10.67 1.13
N GLY A 185 -12.78 10.73 2.17
CA GLY A 185 -13.85 9.76 2.38
C GLY A 185 -14.84 9.71 1.21
N VAL A 186 -15.30 10.85 0.70
CA VAL A 186 -16.24 10.91 -0.43
C VAL A 186 -15.65 10.24 -1.67
N VAL A 187 -14.43 10.64 -2.05
CA VAL A 187 -13.76 10.15 -3.25
C VAL A 187 -13.46 8.65 -3.13
N ALA A 188 -12.86 8.24 -2.01
CA ALA A 188 -12.47 6.86 -1.80
C ALA A 188 -13.66 5.91 -1.72
N TRP A 189 -14.69 6.24 -0.92
CA TRP A 189 -15.88 5.39 -0.82
C TRP A 189 -16.67 5.33 -2.13
N SER A 190 -16.69 6.40 -2.93
CA SER A 190 -17.31 6.34 -4.27
C SER A 190 -16.59 5.35 -5.20
N ALA A 191 -15.26 5.31 -5.16
CA ALA A 191 -14.45 4.34 -5.89
C ALA A 191 -14.65 2.90 -5.38
N VAL A 192 -14.69 2.70 -4.06
CA VAL A 192 -14.98 1.41 -3.42
C VAL A 192 -16.34 0.89 -3.87
N PHE A 193 -17.38 1.72 -3.83
CA PHE A 193 -18.71 1.29 -4.25
C PHE A 193 -18.81 1.04 -5.74
N TYR A 194 -18.11 1.80 -6.59
CA TYR A 194 -18.01 1.45 -8.01
C TYR A 194 -17.45 0.04 -8.18
N ILE A 195 -16.33 -0.27 -7.52
CA ILE A 195 -15.67 -1.58 -7.64
C ILE A 195 -16.61 -2.69 -7.16
N LEU A 196 -17.17 -2.55 -5.96
CA LEU A 196 -18.04 -3.58 -5.38
C LEU A 196 -19.36 -3.72 -6.17
N ASP A 197 -19.93 -2.63 -6.69
CA ASP A 197 -21.15 -2.67 -7.52
C ASP A 197 -20.89 -3.46 -8.79
N LYS A 198 -19.73 -3.29 -9.41
CA LYS A 198 -19.31 -4.09 -10.57
C LYS A 198 -19.00 -5.55 -10.23
N LEU A 199 -18.33 -5.82 -9.10
CA LEU A 199 -18.01 -7.18 -8.66
C LEU A 199 -19.25 -8.02 -8.35
N PHE A 200 -20.27 -7.41 -7.75
CA PHE A 200 -21.51 -8.08 -7.34
C PHE A 200 -22.68 -7.90 -8.32
N ASN A 201 -22.43 -7.37 -9.52
CA ASN A 201 -23.46 -7.08 -10.53
C ASN A 201 -24.62 -6.21 -10.00
N GLY A 202 -24.29 -5.24 -9.16
CA GLY A 202 -25.21 -4.27 -8.56
C GLY A 202 -25.22 -4.34 -7.04
N LEU A 203 -25.12 -3.18 -6.40
CA LEU A 203 -25.24 -3.02 -4.95
C LEU A 203 -26.52 -2.26 -4.59
N ARG A 204 -27.23 -2.80 -3.61
CA ARG A 204 -28.37 -2.10 -2.99
C ARG A 204 -27.85 -1.02 -2.05
N LYS A 205 -28.59 0.09 -1.96
CA LYS A 205 -28.26 1.21 -1.05
C LYS A 205 -28.06 0.74 0.40
N ARG A 206 -28.91 -0.18 0.89
CA ARG A 206 -28.80 -0.76 2.25
C ARG A 206 -27.47 -1.50 2.45
N THR A 207 -27.03 -2.27 1.45
CA THR A 207 -25.75 -2.99 1.51
C THR A 207 -24.57 -2.03 1.60
N MET A 208 -24.61 -0.88 0.91
CA MET A 208 -23.58 0.15 1.01
C MET A 208 -23.45 0.68 2.44
N PHE A 209 -24.58 0.93 3.13
CA PHE A 209 -24.57 1.31 4.55
C PHE A 209 -24.01 0.22 5.44
N TYR A 210 -24.36 -1.05 5.22
CA TYR A 210 -23.82 -2.16 6.01
C TYR A 210 -22.31 -2.33 5.84
N ILE A 211 -21.77 -2.10 4.64
CA ILE A 211 -20.33 -2.15 4.40
C ILE A 211 -19.62 -1.02 5.16
N VAL A 212 -20.11 0.21 5.08
CA VAL A 212 -19.54 1.35 5.82
C VAL A 212 -19.63 1.13 7.32
N PHE A 213 -20.82 0.74 7.79
CA PHE A 213 -21.04 0.46 9.21
C PHE A 213 -20.14 -0.67 9.70
N GLY A 214 -20.05 -1.79 8.96
CA GLY A 214 -19.18 -2.91 9.31
C GLY A 214 -17.71 -2.50 9.33
N CYS A 215 -17.25 -1.71 8.36
CA CYS A 215 -15.89 -1.18 8.33
C CYS A 215 -15.58 -0.34 9.57
N PHE A 216 -16.47 0.61 9.93
CA PHE A 216 -16.27 1.44 11.11
C PHE A 216 -16.39 0.68 12.42
N MET A 217 -17.29 -0.30 12.51
CA MET A 217 -17.36 -1.18 13.69
C MET A 217 -16.03 -1.93 13.87
N LEU A 218 -15.46 -2.48 12.79
CA LEU A 218 -14.14 -3.11 12.85
C LEU A 218 -13.04 -2.11 13.23
N GLU A 219 -13.07 -0.90 12.67
CA GLU A 219 -12.12 0.18 12.99
C GLU A 219 -12.18 0.57 14.47
N THR A 220 -13.38 0.62 15.08
CA THR A 220 -13.50 0.93 16.53
C THR A 220 -12.92 -0.14 17.44
N LEU A 221 -12.77 -1.38 16.96
CA LEU A 221 -12.16 -2.48 17.71
C LEU A 221 -10.64 -2.47 17.64
N ILE A 222 -10.02 -1.62 16.82
CA ILE A 222 -8.58 -1.60 16.59
C ILE A 222 -7.93 -0.55 17.47
N ILE A 223 -6.81 -0.91 18.12
CA ILE A 223 -6.07 0.02 18.97
C ILE A 223 -5.49 1.17 18.14
N TYR A 224 -5.39 2.36 18.75
CA TYR A 224 -4.92 3.60 18.12
C TYR A 224 -5.76 4.15 16.97
N ASN A 225 -6.88 3.50 16.62
CA ASN A 225 -7.82 4.05 15.66
C ASN A 225 -8.86 4.93 16.34
N TYR A 226 -9.09 6.08 15.73
CA TYR A 226 -10.03 7.08 16.19
C TYR A 226 -10.96 7.43 15.03
N LEU A 227 -12.26 7.23 15.24
CA LEU A 227 -13.25 7.56 14.24
C LEU A 227 -13.65 9.02 14.41
N HIS A 228 -13.40 9.84 13.39
CA HIS A 228 -13.79 11.24 13.42
C HIS A 228 -15.14 11.46 12.69
N LEU A 229 -15.81 12.57 13.01
CA LEU A 229 -17.05 12.95 12.33
C LEU A 229 -16.84 13.10 10.81
N SER A 230 -15.67 13.58 10.40
CA SER A 230 -15.26 13.71 9.00
C SER A 230 -15.28 12.38 8.24
N ASP A 231 -14.88 11.28 8.88
CA ASP A 231 -14.85 9.95 8.27
C ASP A 231 -16.27 9.44 8.01
N VAL A 232 -17.14 9.60 9.00
CA VAL A 232 -18.54 9.20 8.91
C VAL A 232 -19.25 10.00 7.83
N LEU A 233 -19.14 11.34 7.86
CA LEU A 233 -19.74 12.20 6.86
C LEU A 233 -19.14 11.96 5.46
N GLY A 234 -17.83 11.71 5.37
CA GLY A 234 -17.15 11.40 4.12
C GLY A 234 -17.66 10.09 3.50
N ALA A 235 -17.85 9.04 4.31
CA ALA A 235 -18.41 7.77 3.83
C ALA A 235 -19.87 7.90 3.39
N LEU A 236 -20.70 8.62 4.16
CA LEU A 236 -22.08 8.93 3.79
C LEU A 236 -22.15 9.75 2.50
N GLY A 237 -21.27 10.75 2.37
CA GLY A 237 -21.11 11.53 1.14
C GLY A 237 -20.63 10.67 -0.03
N GLY A 238 -19.78 9.67 0.20
CA GLY A 238 -19.36 8.69 -0.80
C GLY A 238 -20.50 7.79 -1.30
N ILE A 239 -21.42 7.37 -0.41
CA ILE A 239 -22.67 6.69 -0.81
C ILE A 239 -23.49 7.61 -1.73
N GLY A 240 -23.70 8.86 -1.31
CA GLY A 240 -24.43 9.86 -2.08
C GLY A 240 -23.80 10.11 -3.46
N ALA A 241 -22.49 10.33 -3.49
CA ALA A 241 -21.70 10.53 -4.69
C ALA A 241 -21.82 9.34 -5.64
N TRP A 242 -21.65 8.10 -5.17
CA TRP A 242 -21.80 6.92 -6.02
C TRP A 242 -23.21 6.80 -6.62
N LEU A 243 -24.26 7.05 -5.83
CA LEU A 243 -25.64 7.00 -6.32
C LEU A 243 -25.95 8.03 -7.41
N LEU A 244 -25.23 9.15 -7.44
CA LEU A 244 -25.28 10.15 -8.50
C LEU A 244 -24.40 9.76 -9.69
N ILE A 245 -23.14 9.39 -9.42
CA ILE A 245 -22.14 9.02 -10.43
C ILE A 245 -22.63 7.85 -11.28
N LYS A 246 -23.26 6.83 -10.69
CA LYS A 246 -23.76 5.66 -11.42
C LYS A 246 -24.85 5.99 -12.45
N ARG A 247 -25.45 7.19 -12.40
CA ARG A 247 -26.41 7.69 -13.40
C ARG A 247 -25.72 8.35 -14.59
N SER A 248 -24.43 8.67 -14.48
CA SER A 248 -23.62 9.22 -15.58
C SER A 248 -23.45 8.17 -16.68
N GLN A 249 -23.27 8.65 -17.92
CA GLN A 249 -22.90 7.79 -19.05
C GLN A 249 -21.47 7.24 -18.92
N LYS A 250 -20.58 7.95 -18.20
CA LYS A 250 -19.17 7.60 -18.02
C LYS A 250 -18.76 7.72 -16.54
N PRO A 251 -19.28 6.85 -15.66
CA PRO A 251 -18.99 6.91 -14.23
C PRO A 251 -17.49 6.81 -13.92
N GLU A 252 -16.74 6.05 -14.72
CA GLU A 252 -15.29 5.86 -14.58
C GLU A 252 -14.53 7.17 -14.75
N SER A 253 -14.96 8.00 -15.71
CA SER A 253 -14.34 9.30 -15.98
C SER A 253 -14.63 10.30 -14.89
N VAL A 254 -15.83 10.27 -14.31
CA VAL A 254 -16.18 11.13 -13.17
C VAL A 254 -15.31 10.76 -11.97
N ILE A 255 -15.19 9.47 -11.63
CA ILE A 255 -14.35 9.01 -10.52
C ILE A 255 -12.88 9.33 -10.78
N PHE A 256 -12.39 9.16 -12.02
CA PHE A 256 -11.03 9.54 -12.39
C PHE A 256 -10.77 11.02 -12.10
N VAL A 257 -11.64 11.91 -12.57
CA VAL A 257 -11.47 13.36 -12.38
C VAL A 257 -11.55 13.74 -10.90
N THR A 258 -12.50 13.19 -10.13
CA THR A 258 -12.59 13.49 -8.70
C THR A 258 -11.39 12.94 -7.92
N MET A 259 -10.86 11.78 -8.31
CA MET A 259 -9.65 11.18 -7.74
C MET A 259 -8.41 12.06 -7.99
N VAL A 260 -8.20 12.49 -9.24
CA VAL A 260 -7.08 13.39 -9.61
C VAL A 260 -7.20 14.73 -8.88
N THR A 261 -8.42 15.29 -8.82
CA THR A 261 -8.69 16.54 -8.11
C THR A 261 -8.34 16.41 -6.63
N TYR A 262 -8.73 15.31 -5.99
CA TYR A 262 -8.35 15.04 -4.60
C TYR A 262 -6.84 14.92 -4.41
N ILE A 263 -6.13 14.20 -5.29
CA ILE A 263 -4.67 14.07 -5.23
C ILE A 263 -4.00 15.45 -5.24
N ILE A 264 -4.45 16.34 -6.13
CA ILE A 264 -3.91 17.72 -6.22
C ILE A 264 -4.21 18.50 -4.94
N ILE A 265 -5.46 18.50 -4.47
CA ILE A 265 -5.86 19.24 -3.26
C ILE A 265 -5.10 18.72 -2.04
N ASN A 266 -5.01 17.40 -1.88
CA ASN A 266 -4.32 16.77 -0.76
C ASN A 266 -2.81 17.04 -0.79
N GLY A 267 -2.19 16.98 -1.97
CA GLY A 267 -0.77 17.23 -2.14
C GLY A 267 -0.35 18.68 -1.87
N LEU A 268 -1.24 19.65 -2.11
CA LEU A 268 -0.97 21.08 -1.92
C LEU A 268 -1.45 21.61 -0.55
N SER A 269 -2.27 20.85 0.17
CA SER A 269 -2.66 21.17 1.56
C SER A 269 -1.42 21.22 2.46
N PRO A 270 -1.28 22.17 3.40
CA PRO A 270 -2.30 23.09 3.92
C PRO A 270 -2.42 24.44 3.18
N PHE A 271 -1.89 24.58 1.96
CA PHE A 271 -1.90 25.83 1.18
C PHE A 271 -1.26 27.02 1.92
N LYS A 272 -0.24 26.74 2.74
CA LYS A 272 0.52 27.76 3.48
C LYS A 272 1.95 27.79 2.95
N LEU A 273 2.38 28.96 2.48
CA LEU A 273 3.73 29.15 1.97
C LEU A 273 4.76 29.04 3.09
N ALA A 274 5.87 28.37 2.81
CA ALA A 274 7.00 28.27 3.72
C ALA A 274 7.79 29.58 3.73
N ILE A 275 8.27 29.97 4.92
CA ILE A 275 9.12 31.17 5.09
C ILE A 275 10.49 30.94 4.46
N VAL A 276 10.99 29.70 4.52
CA VAL A 276 12.23 29.26 3.92
C VAL A 276 11.90 28.14 2.92
N GLN A 277 12.52 28.19 1.74
CA GLN A 277 12.38 27.14 0.74
C GLN A 277 12.97 25.83 1.27
N GLN A 278 12.29 24.72 0.98
CA GLN A 278 12.75 23.39 1.37
C GLN A 278 13.61 22.77 0.27
N ASP A 279 14.58 21.96 0.66
CA ASP A 279 15.40 21.22 -0.31
C ASP A 279 14.59 20.10 -0.97
N PHE A 280 14.82 19.90 -2.27
CA PHE A 280 14.21 18.81 -3.01
C PHE A 280 15.08 17.55 -2.94
N HIS A 281 14.53 16.46 -2.40
CA HIS A 281 15.23 15.19 -2.24
C HIS A 281 15.08 14.29 -3.47
N TRP A 282 16.19 14.01 -4.14
CA TRP A 282 16.24 13.10 -5.30
C TRP A 282 16.33 11.62 -4.91
N ILE A 283 16.61 11.31 -3.66
CA ILE A 283 16.62 9.94 -3.15
C ILE A 283 15.19 9.62 -2.70
N PRO A 284 14.53 8.58 -3.25
CA PRO A 284 13.15 8.29 -2.90
C PRO A 284 13.01 7.71 -1.49
N PHE A 285 11.81 7.85 -0.94
CA PHE A 285 11.38 7.38 0.38
C PHE A 285 12.07 8.06 1.57
N THR A 286 12.71 9.22 1.39
CA THR A 286 13.32 9.97 2.50
C THR A 286 12.27 10.35 3.56
N GLY A 287 11.10 10.81 3.13
CA GLY A 287 9.96 11.12 4.01
C GLY A 287 9.32 9.88 4.66
N PHE A 288 9.46 8.70 4.05
CA PHE A 288 8.93 7.42 4.57
C PHE A 288 9.83 6.76 5.62
N ILE A 289 11.05 7.24 5.79
CA ILE A 289 12.03 6.64 6.70
C ILE A 289 12.17 7.47 7.97
N ALA A 290 11.84 8.76 7.91
CA ALA A 290 11.61 9.57 9.09
C ALA A 290 10.27 9.22 9.75
N GLY A 291 10.23 9.13 11.09
CA GLY A 291 8.99 9.05 11.86
C GLY A 291 8.50 7.63 12.20
N SER A 292 7.17 7.50 12.35
CA SER A 292 6.54 6.27 12.84
C SER A 292 6.29 5.27 11.70
N VAL A 293 6.77 4.04 11.86
CA VAL A 293 6.53 2.91 10.91
C VAL A 293 5.04 2.76 10.60
N PHE A 294 4.17 2.86 11.62
CA PHE A 294 2.72 2.74 11.42
C PHE A 294 2.16 3.85 10.55
N PHE A 295 2.59 5.10 10.78
CA PHE A 295 2.15 6.24 9.98
C PHE A 295 2.61 6.11 8.52
N ASN A 296 3.84 5.62 8.32
CA ASN A 296 4.44 5.42 7.01
C ASN A 296 3.72 4.30 6.24
N ILE A 297 3.33 3.21 6.90
CA ILE A 297 2.51 2.16 6.30
C ILE A 297 1.12 2.70 5.89
N VAL A 298 0.45 3.45 6.77
CA VAL A 298 -0.86 4.06 6.46
C VAL A 298 -0.75 5.02 5.27
N THR A 299 0.30 5.84 5.24
CA THR A 299 0.59 6.77 4.14
C THR A 299 0.85 6.02 2.83
N PHE A 300 1.63 4.94 2.87
CA PHE A 300 1.88 4.09 1.70
C PHE A 300 0.59 3.47 1.18
N PHE A 301 -0.26 2.94 2.08
CA PHE A 301 -1.52 2.31 1.70
C PHE A 301 -2.48 3.33 1.06
N GLY A 302 -2.55 4.53 1.63
CA GLY A 302 -3.31 5.65 1.07
C GLY A 302 -2.81 6.02 -0.32
N LYS A 303 -1.50 6.30 -0.47
CA LYS A 303 -0.88 6.63 -1.77
C LYS A 303 -1.09 5.51 -2.79
N PHE A 304 -0.95 4.24 -2.41
CA PHE A 304 -1.24 3.11 -3.29
C PHE A 304 -2.68 3.13 -3.77
N PHE A 305 -3.64 3.27 -2.85
CA PHE A 305 -5.05 3.34 -3.20
C PHE A 305 -5.37 4.51 -4.12
N PHE A 306 -4.95 5.74 -3.78
CA PHE A 306 -5.30 6.94 -4.55
C PHE A 306 -4.62 6.96 -5.93
N TYR A 307 -3.31 6.71 -6.00
CA TYR A 307 -2.58 6.69 -7.27
C TYR A 307 -2.98 5.49 -8.13
N GLY A 308 -3.09 4.31 -7.52
CA GLY A 308 -3.53 3.10 -8.21
C GLY A 308 -4.95 3.23 -8.74
N SER A 309 -5.87 3.81 -7.97
CA SER A 309 -7.24 4.07 -8.43
C SER A 309 -7.27 5.10 -9.55
N ALA A 310 -6.52 6.21 -9.44
CA ALA A 310 -6.45 7.20 -10.51
C ALA A 310 -5.98 6.57 -11.83
N VAL A 311 -4.91 5.77 -11.79
CA VAL A 311 -4.43 5.03 -12.97
C VAL A 311 -5.50 4.07 -13.49
N TRP A 312 -6.08 3.26 -12.60
CA TRP A 312 -7.04 2.23 -12.99
C TRP A 312 -8.32 2.83 -13.59
N PHE A 313 -8.93 3.83 -12.96
CA PHE A 313 -10.12 4.51 -13.48
C PHE A 313 -9.85 5.30 -14.78
N GLY A 314 -8.66 5.88 -14.93
CA GLY A 314 -8.25 6.49 -16.19
C GLY A 314 -8.21 5.47 -17.34
N VAL A 315 -7.69 4.27 -17.08
CA VAL A 315 -7.68 3.19 -18.08
C VAL A 315 -9.08 2.64 -18.34
N GLN A 316 -9.93 2.48 -17.31
CA GLN A 316 -11.34 2.09 -17.51
C GLN A 316 -12.12 3.13 -18.30
N SER A 317 -11.76 4.41 -18.20
CA SER A 317 -12.32 5.49 -19.01
C SER A 317 -11.95 5.43 -20.49
N GLY A 318 -11.13 4.45 -20.90
CA GLY A 318 -10.73 4.23 -22.29
C GLY A 318 -9.37 4.82 -22.66
N MET A 319 -8.71 5.53 -21.74
CA MET A 319 -7.38 6.10 -21.99
C MET A 319 -6.32 4.99 -22.11
N ARG A 320 -5.23 5.29 -22.81
CA ARG A 320 -4.07 4.37 -22.89
C ARG A 320 -3.33 4.38 -21.56
N TRP A 321 -2.98 3.20 -21.04
CA TRP A 321 -2.32 3.06 -19.74
C TRP A 321 -1.09 3.96 -19.61
N ARG A 322 -0.19 3.94 -20.61
CA ARG A 322 1.02 4.78 -20.63
C ARG A 322 0.70 6.26 -20.45
N ASN A 323 -0.34 6.76 -21.12
CA ASN A 323 -0.71 8.17 -21.07
C ASN A 323 -1.26 8.53 -19.69
N VAL A 324 -2.07 7.66 -19.10
CA VAL A 324 -2.59 7.88 -17.73
C VAL A 324 -1.43 7.87 -16.74
N THR A 325 -0.54 6.87 -16.80
CA THR A 325 0.63 6.78 -15.91
C THR A 325 1.49 8.03 -16.00
N LEU A 326 1.83 8.47 -17.21
CA LEU A 326 2.63 9.68 -17.43
C LEU A 326 1.91 10.93 -16.94
N THR A 327 0.60 11.02 -17.11
CA THR A 327 -0.19 12.16 -16.64
C THR A 327 -0.20 12.23 -15.12
N ILE A 328 -0.50 11.11 -14.44
CA ILE A 328 -0.55 11.08 -12.97
C ILE A 328 0.86 11.30 -12.39
N ALA A 329 1.91 10.71 -12.98
CA ALA A 329 3.29 10.92 -12.54
C ALA A 329 3.75 12.37 -12.77
N ALA A 330 3.35 13.01 -13.87
CA ALA A 330 3.63 14.43 -14.09
C ALA A 330 2.89 15.31 -13.06
N ILE A 331 1.62 15.00 -12.75
CA ILE A 331 0.85 15.71 -11.73
C ILE A 331 1.53 15.59 -10.36
N THR A 332 1.92 14.38 -9.94
CA THR A 332 2.60 14.20 -8.64
C THR A 332 3.97 14.87 -8.62
N MET A 333 4.74 14.83 -9.71
CA MET A 333 6.00 15.58 -9.81
C MET A 333 5.78 17.10 -9.67
N LEU A 334 4.74 17.65 -10.31
CA LEU A 334 4.41 19.08 -10.17
C LEU A 334 3.97 19.43 -8.75
N ILE A 335 3.27 18.53 -8.05
CA ILE A 335 2.91 18.69 -6.64
C ILE A 335 4.18 18.72 -5.79
N GLU A 336 5.09 17.77 -5.94
CA GLU A 336 6.35 17.71 -5.19
C GLU A 336 7.21 18.97 -5.42
N LEU A 337 7.29 19.45 -6.67
CA LEU A 337 7.96 20.72 -6.98
C LEU A 337 7.26 21.93 -6.34
N ALA A 338 5.93 21.93 -6.25
CA ALA A 338 5.20 22.97 -5.55
C ALA A 338 5.41 22.92 -4.02
N GLN A 339 5.61 21.72 -3.47
CA GLN A 339 5.83 21.51 -2.03
C GLN A 339 7.13 22.14 -1.52
N ILE A 340 8.12 22.42 -2.39
CA ILE A 340 9.30 23.24 -2.08
C ILE A 340 8.92 24.56 -1.39
N TYR A 341 7.77 25.11 -1.78
CA TYR A 341 7.26 26.39 -1.31
C TYR A 341 6.17 26.25 -0.23
N LEU A 342 5.80 25.03 0.19
CA LEU A 342 4.69 24.79 1.13
C LEU A 342 5.18 24.22 2.44
N VAL A 343 4.64 24.69 3.57
CA VAL A 343 5.02 24.17 4.91
C VAL A 343 4.61 22.70 5.10
N GLN A 344 5.32 22.01 6.01
CA GLN A 344 4.99 20.65 6.48
C GLN A 344 5.09 19.55 5.42
N HIS A 345 5.86 19.79 4.36
CA HIS A 345 6.18 18.77 3.37
C HIS A 345 7.64 18.36 3.45
N VAL A 346 7.98 17.28 2.75
CA VAL A 346 9.36 16.87 2.47
C VAL A 346 9.38 16.60 0.98
N PRO A 347 9.68 17.61 0.15
CA PRO A 347 9.62 17.49 -1.30
C PRO A 347 10.59 16.41 -1.78
N GLU A 348 10.06 15.37 -2.43
CA GLU A 348 10.87 14.24 -2.87
C GLU A 348 10.36 13.57 -4.15
N VAL A 349 11.25 12.85 -4.85
CA VAL A 349 10.89 12.16 -6.11
C VAL A 349 10.00 10.92 -5.91
N THR A 350 9.60 10.60 -4.68
CA THR A 350 8.92 9.35 -4.33
C THR A 350 7.59 9.19 -5.03
N ASP A 351 6.73 10.20 -5.01
CA ASP A 351 5.36 10.08 -5.51
C ASP A 351 5.27 9.81 -7.03
N PRO A 352 6.00 10.50 -7.91
CA PRO A 352 6.03 10.12 -9.33
C PRO A 352 6.59 8.71 -9.57
N LEU A 353 7.61 8.27 -8.80
CA LEU A 353 8.13 6.91 -8.91
C LEU A 353 7.12 5.87 -8.42
N LEU A 354 6.40 6.14 -7.33
CA LEU A 354 5.33 5.29 -6.83
C LEU A 354 4.21 5.14 -7.86
N VAL A 355 3.80 6.22 -8.52
CA VAL A 355 2.78 6.15 -9.59
C VAL A 355 3.22 5.20 -10.71
N VAL A 356 4.46 5.32 -11.18
CA VAL A 356 5.02 4.45 -12.23
C VAL A 356 5.06 2.99 -11.76
N LEU A 357 5.57 2.76 -10.54
CA LEU A 357 5.68 1.43 -9.95
C LEU A 357 4.31 0.76 -9.77
N ILE A 358 3.36 1.45 -9.13
CA ILE A 358 2.00 0.96 -8.90
C ILE A 358 1.32 0.67 -10.25
N SER A 359 1.39 1.61 -11.18
CA SER A 359 0.81 1.45 -12.51
C SER A 359 1.38 0.23 -13.24
N TRP A 360 2.69 0.02 -13.15
CA TRP A 360 3.36 -1.10 -13.79
C TRP A 360 2.97 -2.44 -13.14
N VAL A 361 2.92 -2.50 -11.81
CA VAL A 361 2.47 -3.70 -11.08
C VAL A 361 1.02 -4.03 -11.45
N LEU A 362 0.11 -3.06 -11.44
CA LEU A 362 -1.29 -3.27 -11.83
C LEU A 362 -1.42 -3.72 -13.29
N HIS A 363 -0.54 -3.26 -14.19
CA HIS A 363 -0.52 -3.66 -15.60
C HIS A 363 0.04 -5.07 -15.83
N GLU A 364 1.08 -5.46 -15.10
CA GLU A 364 1.67 -6.80 -15.21
C GLU A 364 0.83 -7.87 -14.50
N THR A 365 0.11 -7.49 -13.44
CA THR A 365 -0.72 -8.43 -12.66
C THR A 365 -2.15 -8.53 -13.17
N GLY A 366 -2.71 -7.45 -13.73
CA GLY A 366 -4.07 -7.43 -14.25
C GLY A 366 -4.12 -6.98 -15.71
N ARG A 367 -5.03 -7.58 -16.50
CA ARG A 367 -5.47 -6.91 -17.73
C ARG A 367 -6.14 -5.61 -17.28
N THR A 368 -5.48 -4.47 -17.50
CA THR A 368 -5.86 -3.16 -16.92
C THR A 368 -7.25 -2.66 -17.32
N ARG A 369 -7.95 -3.32 -18.24
CA ARG A 369 -9.37 -3.10 -18.51
C ARG A 369 -10.17 -4.25 -17.93
N LEU A 370 -11.20 -3.91 -17.15
CA LEU A 370 -12.21 -4.88 -16.75
C LEU A 370 -12.87 -5.43 -18.00
N GLY A 371 -12.63 -6.71 -18.28
CA GLY A 371 -13.36 -7.46 -19.29
C GLY A 371 -14.73 -7.85 -18.77
N PHE A 372 -15.58 -6.89 -18.42
CA PHE A 372 -17.02 -7.15 -18.42
C PHE A 372 -17.41 -7.19 -19.87
N SER A 373 -17.25 -8.35 -20.51
CA SER A 373 -17.91 -8.63 -21.78
C SER A 373 -19.35 -8.19 -21.59
N ARG A 374 -19.79 -7.13 -22.29
CA ARG A 374 -21.22 -6.93 -22.51
C ARG A 374 -21.70 -8.27 -23.08
N PRO A 375 -22.75 -8.90 -22.52
CA PRO A 375 -23.37 -10.02 -23.21
C PRO A 375 -23.59 -9.53 -24.64
N GLN A 376 -23.00 -10.24 -25.62
CA GLN A 376 -23.39 -10.02 -27.00
C GLN A 376 -24.90 -10.18 -26.99
N ALA A 377 -25.61 -9.11 -27.37
CA ALA A 377 -27.01 -9.24 -27.69
C ALA A 377 -27.07 -10.31 -28.78
N VAL A 378 -27.51 -11.51 -28.39
CA VAL A 378 -27.92 -12.52 -29.35
C VAL A 378 -29.11 -11.88 -30.04
N ALA A 379 -28.87 -11.41 -31.25
CA ALA A 379 -29.88 -10.87 -32.15
C ALA A 379 -30.85 -11.98 -32.58
#